data_AF-A0A7W0NSL6-F1
#
_entry.id   AF-A0A7W0NSL6-F1
#
_cell.length_a   1.000
_cell.length_b   1.000
_cell.length_c   1.000
_cell.angle_alpha   90.00
_cell.angle_beta   90.00
_cell.angle_gamma   90.00
#
_symmetry.space_group_name_H-M   'P 1'
#
loop_
_entity.id
_entity.type
_entity.pdbx_description
1 polymer ?
#
loop_
_entity_poly.entity_id
_entity_poly.type
_entity_poly.pdbx_seq_one_letter_code
_entity_poly.pdbx_strand_id
1 'polypeptide(L)'
;GESRDVGLFLDQVYRYPFLEKLRPVSEQVAALSGKDYAYLLNHLGDFQDALLDAKEDLLDPIKSFMHGPQRKAYDEAIAFLREEEANFSDLLAEDVQPLRDLAAAEAPFRGSGIPAAKASVTKLRDLIASLLAAERATAAAIIDEHEAKLRALPDFQKLGESAAAQSLEKSVEARAAISAARFVTAIRDRLNRYRTQDYPAQLALVAQLAAPTPPLKPGGGTPKPESPAAIYVPVSSLRAKCDLPFIGSEDDLDRWLAALRAAASEELKKGNRISL
;
A
#
# COMPACT_ATOMS: atom_id res chain seq x y z
N GLY A 1 -13.72 35.75 -24.14
CA GLY A 1 -14.96 35.65 -24.94
C GLY A 1 -15.41 34.22 -24.88
N GLU A 2 -16.71 33.95 -24.77
CA GLU A 2 -17.22 32.65 -24.33
C GLU A 2 -16.75 31.46 -25.17
N SER A 3 -16.67 31.62 -26.49
CA SER A 3 -16.12 30.59 -27.39
C SER A 3 -14.66 30.22 -27.08
N ARG A 4 -13.83 31.19 -26.66
CA ARG A 4 -12.43 30.94 -26.25
C ARG A 4 -12.38 30.19 -24.92
N ASP A 5 -13.28 30.50 -23.98
CA ASP A 5 -13.32 29.85 -22.68
C ASP A 5 -13.74 28.38 -22.81
N VAL A 6 -14.73 28.09 -23.68
CA VAL A 6 -15.18 26.72 -23.99
C VAL A 6 -14.02 25.90 -24.57
N GLY A 7 -13.27 26.43 -25.52
CA GLY A 7 -12.09 25.75 -26.07
C GLY A 7 -11.04 25.41 -25.01
N LEU A 8 -10.70 26.37 -24.13
CA LEU A 8 -9.74 26.16 -23.04
C LEU A 8 -10.20 25.12 -22.01
N PHE A 9 -11.50 24.94 -21.82
CA PHE A 9 -12.03 23.89 -20.96
C PHE A 9 -12.01 22.53 -21.65
N LEU A 10 -12.35 22.46 -22.94
CA LEU A 10 -12.29 21.20 -23.70
C LEU A 10 -10.87 20.64 -23.80
N ASP A 11 -9.84 21.48 -23.80
CA ASP A 11 -8.43 21.05 -23.71
C ASP A 11 -8.08 20.34 -22.39
N GLN A 12 -8.94 20.44 -21.37
CA GLN A 12 -8.73 19.86 -20.04
C GLN A 12 -9.59 18.61 -19.76
N VAL A 13 -10.29 18.07 -20.77
CA VAL A 13 -11.18 16.90 -20.62
C VAL A 13 -10.47 15.69 -20.01
N TYR A 14 -9.19 15.47 -20.34
CA TYR A 14 -8.39 14.39 -19.74
C TYR A 14 -8.33 14.47 -18.21
N ARG A 15 -8.31 15.68 -17.65
CA ARG A 15 -8.28 15.92 -16.20
C ARG A 15 -9.66 16.06 -15.59
N TYR A 16 -10.62 16.61 -16.35
CA TYR A 16 -11.98 16.85 -15.92
C TYR A 16 -12.96 16.27 -16.96
N PRO A 17 -13.28 14.97 -16.90
CA PRO A 17 -14.07 14.30 -17.93
C PRO A 17 -15.44 14.94 -18.20
N PHE A 18 -16.06 15.55 -17.17
CA PHE A 18 -17.33 16.25 -17.30
C PHE A 18 -17.30 17.47 -18.24
N LEU A 19 -16.11 18.02 -18.55
CA LEU A 19 -15.97 19.12 -19.51
C LEU A 19 -16.34 18.71 -20.94
N GLU A 20 -16.39 17.41 -21.24
CA GLU A 20 -16.81 16.88 -22.53
C GLU A 20 -18.25 17.30 -22.88
N LYS A 21 -19.09 17.57 -21.86
CA LYS A 21 -20.44 18.11 -22.04
C LYS A 21 -20.47 19.48 -22.73
N LEU A 22 -19.35 20.21 -22.76
CA LEU A 22 -19.24 21.49 -23.49
C LEU A 22 -19.05 21.31 -25.01
N ARG A 23 -18.76 20.10 -25.50
CA ARG A 23 -18.47 19.87 -26.92
C ARG A 23 -19.66 20.22 -27.83
N PRO A 24 -20.91 19.81 -27.54
CA PRO A 24 -22.07 20.22 -28.34
C PRO A 24 -22.27 21.73 -28.37
N VAL A 25 -22.00 22.42 -27.24
CA VAL A 25 -22.08 23.88 -27.15
C VAL A 25 -21.03 24.54 -28.04
N SER A 26 -19.79 24.02 -28.03
CA SER A 26 -18.72 24.50 -28.91
C SER A 26 -19.07 24.34 -30.39
N GLU A 27 -19.63 23.20 -30.77
CA GLU A 27 -20.02 22.89 -32.15
C GLU A 27 -21.17 23.80 -32.61
N GLN A 28 -22.18 24.02 -31.75
CA GLN A 28 -23.30 24.91 -32.04
C GLN A 28 -22.82 26.36 -32.24
N VAL A 29 -21.94 26.87 -31.36
CA VAL A 29 -21.37 28.21 -31.49
C VAL A 29 -20.54 28.34 -32.76
N ALA A 30 -19.74 27.32 -33.11
CA ALA A 30 -18.95 27.33 -34.35
C ALA A 30 -19.84 27.33 -35.60
N ALA A 31 -20.92 26.52 -35.60
CA ALA A 31 -21.87 26.45 -36.71
C ALA A 31 -22.59 27.78 -36.94
N LEU A 32 -22.99 28.48 -35.87
CA LEU A 32 -23.63 29.79 -35.95
C LEU A 32 -22.65 30.90 -36.34
N SER A 33 -21.39 30.81 -35.91
CA SER A 33 -20.34 31.79 -36.26
C SER A 33 -20.03 31.83 -37.76
N GLY A 34 -20.35 30.75 -38.50
CA GLY A 34 -20.22 30.68 -39.95
C GLY A 34 -21.44 31.19 -40.73
N LYS A 35 -22.51 31.62 -40.06
CA LYS A 35 -23.73 32.12 -40.70
C LYS A 35 -23.66 33.63 -40.90
N ASP A 36 -24.35 34.13 -41.93
CA ASP A 36 -24.49 35.56 -42.14
C ASP A 36 -25.49 36.21 -41.15
N TYR A 37 -25.44 37.53 -41.08
CA TYR A 37 -26.27 38.31 -40.17
C TYR A 37 -27.78 38.16 -40.44
N ALA A 38 -28.18 38.00 -41.70
CA ALA A 38 -29.59 37.85 -42.08
C ALA A 38 -30.14 36.52 -41.59
N TYR A 39 -29.37 35.44 -41.71
CA TYR A 39 -29.71 34.13 -41.17
C TYR A 39 -29.87 34.20 -39.65
N LEU A 40 -28.90 34.80 -38.94
CA LEU A 40 -28.93 34.88 -37.47
C LEU A 40 -30.14 35.65 -36.95
N LEU A 41 -30.56 36.72 -37.62
CA LEU A 41 -31.76 37.47 -37.25
C LEU A 41 -33.05 36.69 -37.51
N ASN A 42 -33.16 36.06 -38.69
CA ASN A 42 -34.38 35.37 -39.10
C ASN A 42 -34.62 34.08 -38.31
N HIS A 43 -33.55 33.44 -37.85
CA HIS A 43 -33.57 32.17 -37.16
C HIS A 43 -33.24 32.28 -35.66
N LEU A 44 -33.21 33.48 -35.09
CA LEU A 44 -32.82 33.70 -33.70
C LEU A 44 -33.62 32.83 -32.73
N GLY A 45 -34.94 32.76 -32.93
CA GLY A 45 -35.83 31.93 -32.10
C GLY A 45 -35.53 30.42 -32.18
N ASP A 46 -34.84 29.95 -33.22
CA ASP A 46 -34.54 28.52 -33.39
C ASP A 46 -33.40 28.05 -32.47
N PHE A 47 -32.56 28.97 -31.98
CA PHE A 47 -31.38 28.64 -31.18
C PHE A 47 -31.18 29.46 -29.91
N GLN A 48 -31.90 30.58 -29.73
CA GLN A 48 -31.74 31.49 -28.60
C GLN A 48 -31.90 30.78 -27.25
N ASP A 49 -33.00 30.06 -27.05
CA ASP A 49 -33.30 29.42 -25.77
C ASP A 49 -32.27 28.34 -25.45
N ALA A 50 -31.93 27.50 -26.44
CA ALA A 50 -30.92 26.46 -26.28
C ALA A 50 -29.53 27.03 -25.94
N LEU A 51 -29.14 28.17 -26.52
CA LEU A 51 -27.88 28.84 -26.18
C LEU A 51 -27.92 29.46 -24.78
N LEU A 52 -29.06 30.03 -24.38
CA LEU A 52 -29.24 30.60 -23.06
C LEU A 52 -29.18 29.50 -21.98
N ASP A 53 -29.89 28.40 -22.18
CA ASP A 53 -29.85 27.22 -21.30
C ASP A 53 -28.43 26.65 -21.22
N ALA A 54 -27.75 26.46 -22.36
CA ALA A 54 -26.36 26.00 -22.38
C ALA A 54 -25.40 26.93 -21.63
N LYS A 55 -25.68 28.24 -21.66
CA LYS A 55 -24.89 29.22 -20.91
C LYS A 55 -25.18 29.14 -19.41
N GLU A 56 -26.43 29.28 -19.00
CA GLU A 56 -26.82 29.43 -17.60
C GLU A 56 -26.69 28.11 -16.82
N ASP A 57 -27.05 26.98 -17.42
CA ASP A 57 -27.04 25.70 -16.74
C ASP A 57 -25.68 24.99 -16.84
N LEU A 58 -24.91 25.20 -17.90
CA LEU A 58 -23.69 24.43 -18.12
C LEU A 58 -22.43 25.29 -18.07
N LEU A 59 -22.30 26.30 -18.94
CA LEU A 59 -21.07 27.07 -19.06
C LEU A 59 -20.77 27.88 -17.80
N ASP A 60 -21.75 28.61 -17.27
CA ASP A 60 -21.55 29.49 -16.11
C ASP A 60 -21.24 28.69 -14.83
N PRO A 61 -21.92 27.56 -14.52
CA PRO A 61 -21.54 26.70 -13.42
C PRO A 61 -20.16 26.05 -13.58
N ILE A 62 -19.79 25.64 -14.80
CA ILE A 62 -18.43 25.12 -15.07
C ILE A 62 -17.38 26.21 -14.86
N LYS A 63 -17.62 27.44 -15.33
CA LYS A 63 -16.72 28.58 -15.09
C LYS A 63 -16.56 28.84 -13.60
N SER A 64 -17.67 28.90 -12.87
CA SER A 64 -17.67 29.08 -11.42
C SER A 64 -16.87 27.99 -10.71
N PHE A 65 -17.03 26.73 -11.11
CA PHE A 65 -16.23 25.62 -10.60
C PHE A 65 -14.74 25.78 -10.93
N MET A 66 -14.41 25.97 -12.21
CA MET A 66 -13.02 25.98 -12.71
C MET A 66 -12.17 27.12 -12.16
N HIS A 67 -12.82 28.23 -11.79
CA HIS A 67 -12.20 29.39 -11.16
C HIS A 67 -12.43 29.44 -9.64
N GLY A 68 -13.25 28.54 -9.10
CA GLY A 68 -13.65 28.52 -7.70
C GLY A 68 -12.83 27.58 -6.82
N PRO A 69 -13.04 27.64 -5.49
CA PRO A 69 -12.35 26.77 -4.54
C PRO A 69 -12.75 25.29 -4.66
N GLN A 70 -13.92 25.00 -5.24
CA GLN A 70 -14.41 23.64 -5.45
C GLN A 70 -13.51 22.81 -6.37
N ARG A 71 -12.86 23.43 -7.36
CA ARG A 71 -11.88 22.76 -8.22
C ARG A 71 -10.73 22.17 -7.42
N LYS A 72 -10.19 22.91 -6.45
CA LYS A 72 -9.09 22.43 -5.60
C LYS A 72 -9.52 21.22 -4.76
N ALA A 73 -10.73 21.25 -4.22
CA ALA A 73 -11.28 20.14 -3.44
C ALA A 73 -11.53 18.90 -4.31
N TYR A 74 -12.00 19.08 -5.54
CA TYR A 74 -12.11 18.00 -6.53
C TYR A 74 -10.74 17.40 -6.86
N ASP A 75 -9.77 18.24 -7.22
CA ASP A 75 -8.41 17.81 -7.55
C ASP A 75 -7.78 17.02 -6.39
N GLU A 76 -7.93 17.51 -5.15
CA GLU A 76 -7.44 16.84 -3.95
C GLU A 76 -8.10 15.47 -3.74
N ALA A 77 -9.42 15.37 -3.89
CA ALA A 77 -10.14 14.12 -3.73
C ALA A 77 -9.76 13.09 -4.82
N ILE A 78 -9.68 13.49 -6.08
CA ILE A 78 -9.30 12.60 -7.18
C ILE A 78 -7.84 12.15 -7.05
N ALA A 79 -6.94 13.04 -6.64
CA ALA A 79 -5.55 12.68 -6.36
C ALA A 79 -5.48 11.69 -5.20
N PHE A 80 -6.15 11.98 -4.08
CA PHE A 80 -6.17 11.11 -2.90
C PHE A 80 -6.73 9.71 -3.22
N LEU A 81 -7.82 9.62 -3.99
CA LEU A 81 -8.39 8.35 -4.43
C LEU A 81 -7.38 7.48 -5.20
N ARG A 82 -6.53 8.09 -6.03
CA ARG A 82 -5.51 7.37 -6.82
C ARG A 82 -4.29 7.02 -5.98
N GLU A 83 -3.82 7.95 -5.16
CA GLU A 83 -2.58 7.80 -4.40
C GLU A 83 -2.70 6.81 -3.23
N GLU A 84 -3.88 6.71 -2.64
CA GLU A 84 -4.15 5.86 -1.47
C GLU A 84 -4.90 4.56 -1.83
N GLU A 85 -5.05 4.24 -3.11
CA GLU A 85 -5.79 3.07 -3.59
C GLU A 85 -5.34 1.76 -2.90
N ALA A 86 -4.03 1.60 -2.71
CA ALA A 86 -3.44 0.43 -2.06
C ALA A 86 -3.76 0.28 -0.56
N ASN A 87 -4.21 1.35 0.11
CA ASN A 87 -4.61 1.32 1.51
C ASN A 87 -6.11 1.02 1.69
N PHE A 88 -6.92 1.12 0.64
CA PHE A 88 -8.38 0.96 0.75
C PHE A 88 -8.83 -0.48 0.95
N SER A 89 -7.99 -1.48 0.66
CA SER A 89 -8.30 -2.89 0.95
C SER A 89 -8.51 -3.17 2.44
N ASP A 90 -7.90 -2.35 3.30
CA ASP A 90 -7.96 -2.47 4.76
C ASP A 90 -9.03 -1.52 5.37
N LEU A 91 -9.83 -0.84 4.55
CA LEU A 91 -10.85 0.11 4.97
C LEU A 91 -12.26 -0.33 4.54
N LEU A 92 -13.27 0.24 5.19
CA LEU A 92 -14.66 0.00 4.82
C LEU A 92 -14.98 0.64 3.47
N ALA A 93 -15.66 -0.10 2.59
CA ALA A 93 -16.01 0.38 1.26
C ALA A 93 -16.89 1.66 1.31
N GLU A 94 -17.75 1.77 2.31
CA GLU A 94 -18.62 2.94 2.53
C GLU A 94 -17.83 4.24 2.78
N ASP A 95 -16.63 4.16 3.36
CA ASP A 95 -15.80 5.33 3.63
C ASP A 95 -15.14 5.88 2.37
N VAL A 96 -14.88 5.01 1.40
CA VAL A 96 -14.25 5.34 0.11
C VAL A 96 -15.30 5.73 -0.94
N GLN A 97 -16.54 5.30 -0.77
CA GLN A 97 -17.60 5.45 -1.76
C GLN A 97 -17.82 6.90 -2.23
N PRO A 98 -17.82 7.92 -1.35
CA PRO A 98 -18.01 9.31 -1.80
C PRO A 98 -16.94 9.82 -2.76
N LEU A 99 -15.71 9.31 -2.68
CA LEU A 99 -14.65 9.64 -3.64
C LEU A 99 -14.89 8.95 -4.99
N ARG A 100 -15.34 7.70 -4.98
CA ARG A 100 -15.70 6.94 -6.19
C ARG A 100 -16.87 7.58 -6.91
N ASP A 101 -17.90 7.97 -6.16
CA ASP A 101 -19.07 8.66 -6.68
C ASP A 101 -18.67 10.00 -7.31
N LEU A 102 -17.79 10.77 -6.66
CA LEU A 102 -17.28 12.01 -7.23
C LEU A 102 -16.47 11.78 -8.52
N ALA A 103 -15.66 10.73 -8.57
CA ALA A 103 -14.87 10.38 -9.75
C ALA A 103 -15.74 9.96 -10.94
N ALA A 104 -16.89 9.33 -10.69
CA ALA A 104 -17.86 8.91 -11.70
C ALA A 104 -18.92 9.99 -12.03
N ALA A 105 -18.99 11.07 -11.25
CA ALA A 105 -20.03 12.08 -11.41
C ALA A 105 -19.91 12.82 -12.75
N GLU A 106 -21.03 12.89 -13.49
CA GLU A 106 -21.07 13.64 -14.76
C GLU A 106 -21.20 15.15 -14.58
N ALA A 107 -21.56 15.62 -13.38
CA ALA A 107 -21.70 17.02 -13.04
C ALA A 107 -21.20 17.27 -11.60
N PRO A 108 -19.89 17.05 -11.33
CA PRO A 108 -19.34 17.11 -9.97
C PRO A 108 -19.41 18.52 -9.36
N PHE A 109 -19.58 19.55 -10.20
CA PHE A 109 -19.77 20.94 -9.80
C PHE A 109 -21.17 21.25 -9.24
N ARG A 110 -22.09 20.28 -9.22
CA ARG A 110 -23.44 20.44 -8.66
C ARG A 110 -23.63 19.60 -7.39
N GLY A 111 -24.47 20.11 -6.49
CA GLY A 111 -24.90 19.39 -5.30
C GLY A 111 -23.80 19.18 -4.24
N SER A 112 -23.92 18.08 -3.48
CA SER A 112 -23.10 17.80 -2.30
C SER A 112 -21.92 16.86 -2.54
N GLY A 113 -21.66 16.45 -3.79
CA GLY A 113 -20.60 15.47 -4.12
C GLY A 113 -19.20 15.91 -3.66
N ILE A 114 -18.80 17.14 -3.98
CA ILE A 114 -17.50 17.69 -3.56
C ILE A 114 -17.40 17.84 -2.03
N PRO A 115 -18.39 18.45 -1.33
CA PRO A 115 -18.40 18.46 0.13
C PRO A 115 -18.29 17.06 0.77
N ALA A 116 -19.03 16.07 0.26
CA ALA A 116 -19.01 14.70 0.77
C ALA A 116 -17.65 14.02 0.55
N ALA A 117 -17.06 14.17 -0.63
CA ALA A 117 -15.72 13.66 -0.93
C ALA A 117 -14.66 14.32 -0.04
N LYS A 118 -14.74 15.64 0.18
CA LYS A 118 -13.82 16.35 1.08
C LYS A 118 -13.90 15.84 2.52
N ALA A 119 -15.11 15.62 3.05
CA ALA A 119 -15.29 15.04 4.37
C ALA A 119 -14.69 13.62 4.45
N SER A 120 -14.88 12.84 3.38
CA SER A 120 -14.35 11.48 3.27
C SER A 120 -12.82 11.45 3.19
N VAL A 121 -12.19 12.38 2.46
CA VAL A 121 -10.72 12.54 2.44
C VAL A 121 -10.18 12.76 3.84
N THR A 122 -10.78 13.67 4.62
CA THR A 122 -10.35 13.93 6.01
C THR A 122 -10.47 12.66 6.86
N LYS A 123 -11.64 11.99 6.81
CA LYS A 123 -11.87 10.75 7.55
C LYS A 123 -10.87 9.65 7.17
N LEU A 124 -10.66 9.42 5.88
CA LEU A 124 -9.76 8.38 5.38
C LEU A 124 -8.30 8.67 5.73
N ARG A 125 -7.86 9.93 5.74
CA ARG A 125 -6.52 10.30 6.20
C ARG A 125 -6.28 9.83 7.64
N ASP A 126 -7.23 10.10 8.53
CA ASP A 126 -7.12 9.71 9.93
C ASP A 126 -7.15 8.18 10.10
N LEU A 127 -8.03 7.49 9.36
CA LEU A 127 -8.11 6.03 9.38
C LEU A 127 -6.81 5.38 8.88
N ILE A 128 -6.27 5.85 7.74
CA ILE A 128 -5.02 5.34 7.18
C ILE A 128 -3.86 5.62 8.14
N ALA A 129 -3.78 6.81 8.72
CA ALA A 129 -2.74 7.15 9.68
C ALA A 129 -2.78 6.23 10.91
N SER A 130 -3.98 5.95 11.43
CA SER A 130 -4.19 5.04 12.56
C SER A 130 -3.79 3.61 12.22
N LEU A 131 -4.20 3.10 11.06
CA LEU A 131 -3.81 1.76 10.58
C LEU A 131 -2.30 1.62 10.43
N LEU A 132 -1.64 2.59 9.79
CA LEU A 132 -0.19 2.58 9.64
C LEU A 132 0.53 2.65 10.99
N ALA A 133 0.02 3.44 11.94
CA ALA A 133 0.59 3.52 13.28
C ALA A 133 0.46 2.19 14.03
N ALA A 134 -0.71 1.55 13.98
CA ALA A 134 -0.96 0.25 14.61
C ALA A 134 -0.05 -0.84 14.02
N GLU A 135 0.04 -0.93 12.69
CA GLU A 135 0.88 -1.91 11.99
C GLU A 135 2.37 -1.72 12.30
N ARG A 136 2.84 -0.46 12.34
CA ARG A 136 4.22 -0.15 12.75
C ARG A 136 4.49 -0.53 14.20
N ALA A 137 3.55 -0.28 15.11
CA ALA A 137 3.68 -0.64 16.52
C ALA A 137 3.74 -2.17 16.70
N THR A 138 2.86 -2.91 16.02
CA THR A 138 2.90 -4.37 16.01
C THR A 138 4.22 -4.90 15.47
N ALA A 139 4.67 -4.38 14.32
CA ALA A 139 5.94 -4.78 13.72
C ALA A 139 7.14 -4.48 14.62
N ALA A 140 7.18 -3.31 15.27
CA ALA A 140 8.22 -2.93 16.22
C ALA A 140 8.26 -3.89 17.41
N ALA A 141 7.12 -4.18 18.03
CA ALA A 141 7.03 -5.10 19.17
C ALA A 141 7.54 -6.51 18.81
N ILE A 142 7.24 -6.97 17.60
CA ILE A 142 7.75 -8.25 17.10
C ILE A 142 9.27 -8.21 16.95
N ILE A 143 9.84 -7.17 16.34
CA ILE A 143 11.30 -7.06 16.21
C ILE A 143 11.97 -6.95 17.60
N ASP A 144 11.37 -6.21 18.54
CA ASP A 144 11.84 -6.13 19.93
C ASP A 144 11.89 -7.51 20.59
N GLU A 145 10.84 -8.32 20.43
CA GLU A 145 10.77 -9.68 20.95
C GLU A 145 11.88 -10.57 20.36
N HIS A 146 12.09 -10.50 19.05
CA HIS A 146 13.10 -11.28 18.34
C HIS A 146 14.52 -10.86 18.76
N GLU A 147 14.79 -9.56 18.92
CA GLU A 147 16.06 -9.09 19.44
C GLU A 147 16.28 -9.52 20.90
N ALA A 148 15.24 -9.49 21.74
CA ALA A 148 15.33 -9.98 23.12
C ALA A 148 15.69 -11.47 23.17
N LYS A 149 15.07 -12.29 22.29
CA LYS A 149 15.41 -13.72 22.13
C LYS A 149 16.86 -13.91 21.66
N LEU A 150 17.31 -13.14 20.65
CA LEU A 150 18.70 -13.16 20.18
C LEU A 150 19.68 -12.83 21.30
N ARG A 151 19.45 -11.75 22.06
CA ARG A 151 20.29 -11.34 23.18
C ARG A 151 20.31 -12.39 24.29
N ALA A 152 19.22 -13.13 24.49
CA ALA A 152 19.16 -14.20 25.48
C ALA A 152 19.94 -15.46 25.08
N LEU A 153 20.40 -15.58 23.82
CA LEU A 153 21.18 -16.75 23.40
C LEU A 153 22.53 -16.80 24.12
N PRO A 154 22.93 -17.97 24.66
CA PRO A 154 24.25 -18.14 25.27
C PRO A 154 25.40 -17.81 24.32
N ASP A 155 25.21 -18.04 23.01
CA ASP A 155 26.20 -17.72 21.99
C ASP A 155 26.31 -16.22 21.74
N PHE A 156 25.20 -15.48 21.83
CA PHE A 156 25.21 -14.01 21.75
C PHE A 156 25.97 -13.38 22.92
N GLN A 157 25.79 -13.92 24.14
CA GLN A 157 26.44 -13.42 25.36
C GLN A 157 27.97 -13.55 25.35
N LYS A 158 28.53 -14.38 24.44
CA LYS A 158 29.98 -14.53 24.26
C LYS A 158 30.56 -13.55 23.23
N LEU A 159 29.72 -12.85 22.48
CA LEU A 159 30.16 -11.95 21.42
C LEU A 159 30.74 -10.66 22.01
N GLY A 160 31.80 -10.15 21.38
CA GLY A 160 32.25 -8.77 21.62
C GLY A 160 31.28 -7.75 21.04
N GLU A 161 31.39 -6.49 21.47
CA GLU A 161 30.47 -5.39 21.10
C GLU A 161 30.26 -5.25 19.59
N SER A 162 31.33 -5.30 18.79
CA SER A 162 31.25 -5.20 17.33
C SER A 162 30.48 -6.36 16.70
N ALA A 163 30.72 -7.59 17.16
CA ALA A 163 30.01 -8.79 16.68
C ALA A 163 28.54 -8.81 17.11
N ALA A 164 28.26 -8.36 18.34
CA ALA A 164 26.90 -8.19 18.84
C ALA A 164 26.13 -7.14 18.00
N ALA A 165 26.74 -5.98 17.72
CA ALA A 165 26.16 -4.96 16.87
C ALA A 165 25.88 -5.48 15.44
N GLN A 166 26.84 -6.19 14.84
CA GLN A 166 26.69 -6.79 13.52
C GLN A 166 25.50 -7.78 13.47
N SER A 167 25.31 -8.59 14.51
CA SER A 167 24.19 -9.54 14.56
C SER A 167 22.80 -8.88 14.66
N LEU A 168 22.73 -7.62 15.09
CA LEU A 168 21.49 -6.86 15.24
C LEU A 168 21.19 -5.93 14.05
N GLU A 169 22.12 -5.78 13.11
CA GLU A 169 22.01 -4.84 11.98
C GLU A 169 20.73 -5.05 11.15
N LYS A 170 20.36 -6.31 10.90
CA LYS A 170 19.14 -6.64 10.16
C LYS A 170 17.86 -6.18 10.86
N SER A 171 17.83 -6.17 12.19
CA SER A 171 16.70 -5.61 12.95
C SER A 171 16.62 -4.09 12.78
N VAL A 172 17.77 -3.40 12.76
CA VAL A 172 17.84 -1.95 12.54
C VAL A 172 17.38 -1.60 11.13
N GLU A 173 17.88 -2.31 10.11
CA GLU A 173 17.45 -2.16 8.71
C GLU A 173 15.95 -2.39 8.56
N ALA A 174 15.41 -3.46 9.17
CA ALA A 174 13.99 -3.78 9.11
C ALA A 174 13.12 -2.68 9.73
N ARG A 175 13.49 -2.13 10.89
CA ARG A 175 12.78 -1.00 11.52
C ARG A 175 12.78 0.24 10.64
N ALA A 176 13.93 0.59 10.08
CA ALA A 176 14.05 1.74 9.19
C ALA A 176 13.16 1.56 7.95
N ALA A 177 13.19 0.37 7.34
CA ALA A 177 12.34 0.03 6.22
C ALA A 177 10.86 0.09 6.61
N ILE A 178 10.42 -0.53 7.70
CA ILE A 178 9.02 -0.52 8.15
C ILE A 178 8.53 0.90 8.44
N SER A 179 9.35 1.72 9.10
CA SER A 179 9.02 3.12 9.39
C SER A 179 8.78 3.93 8.10
N ALA A 180 9.63 3.72 7.08
CA ALA A 180 9.53 4.38 5.78
C ALA A 180 8.44 3.82 4.84
N ALA A 181 7.71 2.77 5.24
CA ALA A 181 6.65 2.21 4.39
C ALA A 181 5.45 3.15 4.33
N ARG A 182 4.98 3.43 3.09
CA ARG A 182 3.76 4.24 2.84
C ARG A 182 2.47 3.45 3.02
N PHE A 183 2.49 2.15 2.70
CA PHE A 183 1.29 1.31 2.63
C PHE A 183 1.30 0.21 3.68
N VAL A 184 0.12 -0.16 4.15
CA VAL A 184 -0.09 -1.24 5.15
C VAL A 184 0.47 -2.57 4.64
N THR A 185 0.18 -2.93 3.39
CA THR A 185 0.71 -4.14 2.73
C THR A 185 2.24 -4.19 2.73
N ALA A 186 2.89 -3.05 2.44
CA ALA A 186 4.35 -2.97 2.46
C ALA A 186 4.94 -3.16 3.88
N ILE A 187 4.26 -2.70 4.93
CA ILE A 187 4.68 -2.97 6.33
C ILE A 187 4.61 -4.47 6.61
N ARG A 188 3.48 -5.10 6.28
CA ARG A 188 3.25 -6.53 6.50
C ARG A 188 4.25 -7.39 5.73
N ASP A 189 4.53 -7.06 4.47
CA ASP A 189 5.52 -7.76 3.64
C ASP A 189 6.93 -7.64 4.21
N ARG A 190 7.34 -6.43 4.63
CA ARG A 190 8.65 -6.19 5.26
C ARG A 190 8.80 -6.98 6.56
N LEU A 191 7.76 -7.01 7.38
CA LEU A 191 7.75 -7.80 8.62
C LEU A 191 7.78 -9.31 8.34
N ASN A 192 7.05 -9.77 7.33
CA ASN A 192 7.07 -11.18 6.93
C ASN A 192 8.45 -11.60 6.41
N ARG A 193 9.09 -10.77 5.58
CA ARG A 193 10.48 -10.97 5.15
C ARG A 193 11.42 -11.03 6.35
N TYR A 194 11.26 -10.11 7.31
CA TYR A 194 12.07 -10.11 8.52
C TYR A 194 11.96 -11.44 9.27
N ARG A 195 10.74 -11.93 9.51
CA ARG A 195 10.49 -13.20 10.21
C ARG A 195 11.01 -14.43 9.46
N THR A 196 10.88 -14.44 8.14
CA THR A 196 11.15 -15.64 7.33
C THR A 196 12.58 -15.72 6.81
N GLN A 197 13.30 -14.61 6.77
CA GLN A 197 14.65 -14.53 6.18
C GLN A 197 15.63 -13.85 7.13
N ASP A 198 15.35 -12.62 7.55
CA ASP A 198 16.34 -11.80 8.26
C ASP A 198 16.61 -12.36 9.68
N TYR A 199 15.58 -12.72 10.44
CA TYR A 199 15.75 -13.30 11.78
C TYR A 199 16.46 -14.67 11.78
N PRO A 200 16.10 -15.64 10.91
CA PRO A 200 16.89 -16.86 10.74
C PRO A 200 18.35 -16.58 10.39
N ALA A 201 18.63 -15.59 9.53
CA ALA A 201 19.98 -15.18 9.18
C ALA A 201 20.74 -14.58 10.38
N GLN A 202 20.07 -13.78 11.23
CA GLN A 202 20.65 -13.28 12.48
C GLN A 202 21.01 -14.43 13.44
N LEU A 203 20.14 -15.43 13.59
CA LEU A 203 20.43 -16.61 14.40
C LEU A 203 21.64 -17.39 13.87
N ALA A 204 21.71 -17.58 12.55
CA ALA A 204 22.85 -18.23 11.90
C ALA A 204 24.15 -17.43 12.11
N LEU A 205 24.09 -16.11 11.98
CA LEU A 205 25.23 -15.21 12.17
C LEU A 205 25.73 -15.24 13.62
N VAL A 206 24.85 -15.21 14.62
CA VAL A 206 25.24 -15.36 16.04
C VAL A 206 25.95 -16.69 16.26
N ALA A 207 25.41 -17.79 15.74
CA ALA A 207 26.04 -19.11 15.87
C ALA A 207 27.41 -19.17 15.18
N GLN A 208 27.56 -18.51 14.03
CA GLN A 208 28.83 -18.41 13.30
C GLN A 208 29.87 -17.58 14.05
N LEU A 209 29.49 -16.40 14.56
CA LEU A 209 30.40 -15.49 15.27
C LEU A 209 30.83 -16.03 16.63
N ALA A 210 29.99 -16.86 17.27
CA ALA A 210 30.31 -17.52 18.53
C ALA A 210 31.12 -18.82 18.35
N ALA A 211 31.31 -19.29 17.12
CA ALA A 211 32.09 -20.50 16.85
C ALA A 211 33.56 -20.27 17.22
N PRO A 212 34.20 -21.20 17.96
CA PRO A 212 35.59 -21.03 18.36
C PRO A 212 36.50 -20.98 17.13
N THR A 213 37.34 -19.94 17.05
CA THR A 213 38.35 -19.82 16.00
C THR A 213 39.32 -21.01 16.10
N PRO A 214 39.53 -21.79 15.02
CA PRO A 214 40.43 -22.93 15.10
C PRO A 214 41.85 -22.45 15.43
N PRO A 215 42.58 -23.17 16.30
CA PRO A 215 43.97 -22.84 16.57
C PRO A 215 44.78 -22.97 15.27
N LEU A 216 45.53 -21.93 14.92
CA LEU A 216 46.58 -22.02 13.90
C LEU A 216 47.60 -23.07 14.37
N LYS A 217 47.52 -24.29 13.85
CA LYS A 217 48.58 -25.29 14.09
C LYS A 217 49.83 -24.87 13.31
N PRO A 218 50.99 -24.67 13.97
CA PRO A 218 52.26 -24.59 13.28
C PRO A 218 52.60 -26.01 12.79
N GLY A 219 52.34 -26.28 11.51
CA GLY A 219 52.70 -27.55 10.87
C GLY A 219 51.56 -28.22 10.10
N GLY A 220 51.47 -27.88 8.80
CA GLY A 220 51.22 -28.79 7.67
C GLY A 220 50.14 -29.89 7.73
N GLY A 221 49.10 -29.78 8.57
CA GLY A 221 47.96 -30.70 8.57
C GLY A 221 46.71 -30.01 8.03
N THR A 222 46.12 -30.57 6.98
CA THR A 222 44.87 -30.08 6.36
C THR A 222 43.80 -29.78 7.42
N PRO A 223 43.16 -28.60 7.40
CA PRO A 223 42.16 -28.22 8.38
C PRO A 223 40.99 -29.20 8.35
N LYS A 224 40.61 -29.70 9.54
CA LYS A 224 39.42 -30.54 9.73
C LYS A 224 38.17 -29.70 9.37
N PRO A 225 37.15 -30.27 8.71
CA PRO A 225 36.05 -29.49 8.17
C PRO A 225 35.35 -28.69 9.26
N GLU A 226 35.10 -27.42 8.97
CA GLU A 226 34.20 -26.53 9.71
C GLU A 226 32.92 -27.30 10.08
N SER A 227 32.47 -27.20 11.33
CA SER A 227 31.09 -27.57 11.63
C SER A 227 30.21 -26.75 10.70
N PRO A 228 29.36 -27.37 9.85
CA PRO A 228 28.56 -26.61 8.90
C PRO A 228 27.73 -25.58 9.67
N ALA A 229 27.75 -24.33 9.21
CA ALA A 229 27.01 -23.24 9.82
C ALA A 229 25.55 -23.69 10.02
N ALA A 230 25.03 -23.53 11.24
CA ALA A 230 23.70 -23.99 11.56
C ALA A 230 22.68 -23.28 10.66
N ILE A 231 22.01 -24.03 9.80
CA ILE A 231 20.95 -23.50 8.92
C ILE A 231 19.68 -23.37 9.77
N TYR A 232 19.11 -22.16 9.79
CA TYR A 232 17.85 -21.90 10.49
C TYR A 232 16.70 -21.84 9.49
N VAL A 233 15.65 -22.64 9.73
CA VAL A 233 14.41 -22.64 8.95
C VAL A 233 13.27 -22.03 9.78
N PRO A 234 12.47 -21.10 9.24
CA PRO A 234 11.36 -20.53 9.99
C PRO A 234 10.26 -21.56 10.25
N VAL A 235 9.66 -21.54 11.43
CA VAL A 235 8.57 -22.45 11.81
C VAL A 235 7.39 -22.39 10.82
N SER A 236 7.14 -21.23 10.21
CA SER A 236 6.11 -21.02 9.18
C SER A 236 6.36 -21.76 7.86
N SER A 237 7.60 -22.23 7.61
CA SER A 237 7.95 -23.06 6.46
C SER A 237 7.59 -24.54 6.66
N LEU A 238 7.36 -24.97 7.91
CA LEU A 238 6.97 -26.34 8.20
C LEU A 238 5.59 -26.63 7.58
N ARG A 239 5.46 -27.80 6.96
CA ARG A 239 4.22 -28.24 6.33
C ARG A 239 3.80 -29.56 6.96
N ALA A 240 2.75 -29.52 7.78
CA ALA A 240 2.11 -30.71 8.30
C ALA A 240 1.46 -31.47 7.13
N LYS A 241 1.98 -32.66 6.79
CA LYS A 241 1.38 -33.55 5.81
C LYS A 241 0.19 -34.26 6.47
N CYS A 242 -0.97 -33.61 6.45
CA CYS A 242 -2.20 -34.12 7.06
C CYS A 242 -3.33 -34.02 6.02
N ASP A 243 -4.08 -35.10 5.84
CA ASP A 243 -5.16 -35.18 4.84
C ASP A 243 -6.51 -34.63 5.35
N LEU A 244 -6.55 -34.13 6.59
CA LEU A 244 -7.77 -33.57 7.18
C LEU A 244 -8.13 -32.23 6.51
N PRO A 245 -9.38 -32.06 6.01
CA PRO A 245 -9.81 -30.81 5.40
C PRO A 245 -10.08 -29.71 6.43
N PHE A 246 -10.37 -30.07 7.68
CA PHE A 246 -10.53 -29.16 8.82
C PHE A 246 -10.30 -29.90 10.14
N ILE A 247 -10.07 -29.16 11.23
CA ILE A 247 -9.96 -29.68 12.59
C ILE A 247 -11.31 -29.43 13.28
N GLY A 248 -12.10 -30.49 13.52
CA GLY A 248 -13.43 -30.39 14.13
C GLY A 248 -13.50 -30.91 15.57
N SER A 249 -12.43 -31.58 16.03
CA SER A 249 -12.35 -32.25 17.33
C SER A 249 -10.93 -32.20 17.89
N GLU A 250 -10.77 -32.55 19.17
CA GLU A 250 -9.45 -32.70 19.80
C GLU A 250 -8.63 -33.82 19.14
N ASP A 251 -9.27 -34.93 18.74
CA ASP A 251 -8.60 -36.02 18.02
C ASP A 251 -8.04 -35.53 16.66
N ASP A 252 -8.79 -34.71 15.93
CA ASP A 252 -8.32 -34.11 14.67
C ASP A 252 -7.14 -33.16 14.90
N LEU A 253 -7.17 -32.39 16.00
CA LEU A 253 -6.08 -31.50 16.40
C LEU A 253 -4.80 -32.30 16.68
N ASP A 254 -4.91 -33.37 17.45
CA ASP A 254 -3.78 -34.25 17.79
C ASP A 254 -3.17 -34.89 16.54
N ARG A 255 -4.00 -35.32 15.58
CA ARG A 255 -3.53 -35.85 14.29
C ARG A 255 -2.74 -34.81 13.49
N TRP A 256 -3.23 -33.56 13.44
CA TRP A 256 -2.52 -32.48 12.77
C TRP A 256 -1.21 -32.11 13.49
N LEU A 257 -1.20 -32.03 14.82
CA LEU A 257 0.00 -31.77 15.62
C LEU A 257 1.05 -32.87 15.48
N ALA A 258 0.64 -34.14 15.41
CA ALA A 258 1.54 -35.26 15.13
C ALA A 258 2.22 -35.12 13.76
N ALA A 259 1.47 -34.71 12.73
CA ALA A 259 2.03 -34.45 11.40
C ALA A 259 2.99 -33.25 11.39
N LEU A 260 2.68 -32.17 12.13
CA LEU A 260 3.58 -31.03 12.28
C LEU A 260 4.87 -31.40 13.02
N ARG A 261 4.76 -32.19 14.10
CA ARG A 261 5.91 -32.73 14.84
C ARG A 261 6.81 -33.58 13.94
N ALA A 262 6.22 -34.40 13.07
CA ALA A 262 6.98 -35.19 12.10
C ALA A 262 7.78 -34.28 11.15
N ALA A 263 7.15 -33.25 10.58
CA ALA A 263 7.82 -32.29 9.70
C ALA A 263 8.97 -31.54 10.41
N ALA A 264 8.76 -31.07 11.64
CA ALA A 264 9.80 -30.45 12.45
C ALA A 264 10.98 -31.42 12.69
N SER A 265 10.66 -32.68 13.01
CA SER A 265 11.67 -33.71 13.26
C SER A 265 12.49 -34.05 12.02
N GLU A 266 11.92 -33.98 10.82
CA GLU A 266 12.65 -34.15 9.56
C GLU A 266 13.69 -33.04 9.37
N GLU A 267 13.35 -31.79 9.63
CA GLU A 267 14.30 -30.67 9.55
C GLU A 267 15.44 -30.80 10.58
N LEU A 268 15.11 -31.17 11.82
CA LEU A 268 16.12 -31.40 12.85
C LEU A 268 17.07 -32.55 12.49
N LYS A 269 16.58 -33.63 11.85
CA LYS A 269 17.41 -34.75 11.37
C LYS A 269 18.37 -34.35 10.24
N LYS A 270 18.04 -33.32 9.45
CA LYS A 270 18.94 -32.74 8.43
C LYS A 270 20.06 -31.89 9.05
N GLY A 271 20.03 -31.66 10.37
CA GLY A 271 20.95 -30.76 11.06
C GLY A 271 20.51 -29.30 11.05
N ASN A 272 19.32 -29.01 10.51
CA ASN A 272 18.75 -27.66 10.55
C ASN A 272 18.22 -27.35 11.97
N ARG A 273 18.15 -26.07 12.30
CA ARG A 273 17.49 -25.55 13.49
C ARG A 273 16.21 -24.83 13.07
N ILE A 274 15.20 -24.83 13.92
CA ILE A 274 13.92 -24.16 13.64
C ILE A 274 13.90 -22.83 14.37
N SER A 275 13.68 -21.72 13.66
CA SER A 275 13.47 -20.40 14.27
C SER A 275 11.98 -20.16 14.52
N LEU A 276 11.66 -19.69 15.73
CA LEU A 276 10.31 -19.43 16.20
C LEU A 276 9.95 -17.95 16.11
#